data_AF-A0A3B4DTL4-F1
#
_entry.id   AF-A0A3B4DTL4-F1
#
_cell.length_a   1.000
_cell.length_b   1.000
_cell.length_c   1.000
_cell.angle_alpha   90.00
_cell.angle_beta   90.00
_cell.angle_gamma   90.00
#
_symmetry.space_group_name_H-M   'P 1'
#
loop_
_entity.id
_entity.type
_entity.pdbx_description
1 polymer ?
#
loop_
_entity_poly.entity_id
_entity_poly.type
_entity_poly.pdbx_seq_one_letter_code
_entity_poly.pdbx_strand_id
1 'polypeptide(L)'
;MNGLSVSELCCLFCCPPCPSRIAAKLAFLPPEPTYALLPDLEAGTVQTGSTTGSSLRSRGGGGSGGTGGGGGGGGTAGEGRWKLHLTERAEFQYSQRELDVTEVFLTRSARGNRVGCMYIRCAPTARFTVLFSHGNAVDLGQMSSFYIGLGTRINCNIFSYDYSGYGVSTGKPSEKNLYADIDAAWQALRTRYGISPENIILYGQSIGTVPTVDLASRYECAAVILHSPLTSGMRVAFPDTKKTYCFDAFPNIEKVSKITSPVLIIHGTEDEVIDFSHGLALYERCPKAVEPLWVEGAGHNDIELYSQYLERLRRFIGQELATQHT
;
A
#
# COMPACT_ATOMS: atom_id res chain seq x y z
N MET A 1 27.87 9.05 28.18
CA MET A 1 28.54 8.70 26.91
C MET A 1 28.81 7.21 26.92
N ASN A 2 27.93 6.41 26.30
CA ASN A 2 28.23 5.01 26.01
C ASN A 2 28.34 4.91 24.50
N GLY A 3 29.59 4.82 24.04
CA GLY A 3 29.95 4.77 22.62
C GLY A 3 29.63 3.39 22.06
N LEU A 4 28.75 3.37 21.07
CA LEU A 4 28.77 2.33 20.05
C LEU A 4 29.65 2.85 18.91
N SER A 5 30.66 2.06 18.55
CA SER A 5 31.56 2.37 17.45
C SER A 5 30.84 2.29 16.11
N VAL A 6 31.33 3.02 15.10
CA VAL A 6 30.82 2.95 13.72
C VAL A 6 30.84 1.51 13.18
N SER A 7 31.78 0.67 13.66
CA SER A 7 31.87 -0.74 13.31
C SER A 7 30.70 -1.58 13.87
N GLU A 8 30.22 -1.26 15.07
CA GLU A 8 29.08 -1.97 15.69
C GLU A 8 27.75 -1.56 15.03
N LEU A 9 27.62 -0.30 14.60
CA LEU A 9 26.51 0.15 13.76
C LEU A 9 26.50 -0.54 12.39
N CYS A 10 27.66 -0.68 11.73
CA CYS A 10 27.76 -1.42 10.48
C CYS A 10 27.42 -2.92 10.66
N CYS A 11 27.82 -3.56 11.75
CA CYS A 11 27.43 -4.94 12.03
C CYS A 11 25.92 -5.11 12.26
N LEU A 12 25.25 -4.14 12.91
CA LEU A 12 23.80 -4.18 13.14
C LEU A 12 22.99 -4.22 11.83
N PHE A 13 23.49 -3.58 10.77
CA PHE A 13 22.80 -3.47 9.48
C PHE A 13 23.38 -4.38 8.37
N CYS A 14 24.64 -4.83 8.48
CA CYS A 14 25.30 -5.63 7.43
C CYS A 14 25.50 -7.12 7.77
N CYS A 15 25.52 -7.52 9.06
CA CYS A 15 25.77 -8.90 9.48
C CYS A 15 25.03 -9.25 10.78
N PRO A 16 23.77 -9.76 10.73
CA PRO A 16 23.04 -10.15 11.94
C PRO A 16 23.62 -11.46 12.49
N PRO A 17 24.03 -11.47 13.77
CA PRO A 17 23.18 -12.17 14.74
C PRO A 17 23.25 -11.50 16.12
N CYS A 18 22.25 -10.74 16.53
CA CYS A 18 21.87 -10.61 17.95
C CYS A 18 20.57 -9.79 18.14
N PRO A 19 19.65 -10.23 19.01
CA PRO A 19 18.38 -9.57 19.27
C PRO A 19 18.59 -8.44 20.27
N SER A 20 18.91 -7.23 19.79
CA SER A 20 18.72 -6.04 20.60
C SER A 20 17.26 -5.59 20.50
N ARG A 21 16.70 -5.01 21.57
CA ARG A 21 15.38 -4.33 21.54
C ARG A 21 15.27 -3.33 20.38
N ILE A 22 16.41 -2.83 19.90
CA ILE A 22 16.54 -1.91 18.78
C ILE A 22 16.29 -2.60 17.43
N ALA A 23 16.92 -3.76 17.18
CA ALA A 23 16.70 -4.53 15.96
C ALA A 23 15.24 -4.99 15.86
N ALA A 24 14.61 -5.35 16.98
CA ALA A 24 13.19 -5.71 17.02
C ALA A 24 12.25 -4.55 16.60
N LYS A 25 12.61 -3.29 16.91
CA LYS A 25 11.81 -2.12 16.52
C LYS A 25 11.82 -1.82 15.02
N LEU A 26 12.83 -2.29 14.28
CA LEU A 26 13.04 -1.99 12.86
C LEU A 26 13.02 -3.21 11.95
N ALA A 27 12.96 -4.41 12.52
CA ALA A 27 12.89 -5.64 11.75
C ALA A 27 11.57 -5.72 11.01
N PHE A 28 11.64 -6.10 9.74
CA PHE A 28 10.47 -6.63 9.04
C PHE A 28 10.07 -7.95 9.71
N LEU A 29 8.79 -8.07 10.08
CA LEU A 29 8.23 -9.22 10.78
C LEU A 29 7.06 -9.78 9.96
N PRO A 30 7.30 -10.32 8.75
CA PRO A 30 6.23 -10.94 7.97
C PRO A 30 5.57 -12.05 8.79
N PRO A 31 4.24 -12.02 8.98
CA PRO A 31 3.54 -13.09 9.67
C PRO A 31 3.50 -14.35 8.79
N GLU A 32 3.13 -15.47 9.39
CA GLU A 32 2.65 -16.62 8.61
C GLU A 32 1.45 -16.18 7.77
N PRO A 33 1.42 -16.47 6.45
CA PRO A 33 0.35 -16.01 5.58
C PRO A 33 -1.03 -16.44 6.09
N THR A 34 -1.95 -15.48 6.16
CA THR A 34 -3.33 -15.71 6.61
C THR A 34 -4.31 -15.84 5.45
N TYR A 35 -3.82 -15.75 4.22
CA TYR A 35 -4.60 -15.93 3.00
C TYR A 35 -3.79 -16.57 1.87
N ALA A 36 -4.50 -17.08 0.87
CA ALA A 36 -3.93 -17.61 -0.35
C ALA A 36 -4.72 -17.12 -1.59
N LEU A 37 -4.04 -17.11 -2.73
CA LEU A 37 -4.66 -16.84 -4.04
C LEU A 37 -4.83 -18.16 -4.79
N LEU A 38 -6.09 -18.54 -5.03
CA LEU A 38 -6.43 -19.74 -5.77
C LEU A 38 -6.85 -19.37 -7.20
N PRO A 39 -6.43 -20.11 -8.24
CA PRO A 39 -6.92 -19.89 -9.60
C PRO A 39 -8.45 -20.03 -9.67
N ASP A 40 -9.13 -19.07 -10.29
CA ASP A 40 -10.56 -19.14 -10.53
C ASP A 40 -10.84 -19.97 -11.80
N LEU A 41 -10.98 -21.29 -11.60
CA LEU A 41 -11.20 -22.25 -12.69
C LEU A 41 -12.54 -22.06 -13.42
N GLU A 42 -13.48 -21.32 -12.82
CA GLU A 42 -14.82 -21.07 -13.39
C GLU A 42 -14.85 -19.86 -14.35
N ALA A 43 -13.82 -19.01 -14.34
CA ALA A 43 -13.74 -17.85 -15.22
C ALA A 43 -13.33 -18.21 -16.67
N GLY A 44 -12.89 -19.45 -16.90
CA GLY A 44 -12.45 -19.96 -18.21
C GLY A 44 -13.56 -20.56 -19.08
N THR A 45 -14.78 -20.73 -18.56
CA THR A 45 -15.91 -21.34 -19.29
C THR A 45 -16.88 -20.27 -19.80
N VAL A 46 -16.40 -19.36 -20.66
CA VAL A 46 -17.32 -18.66 -21.56
C VAL A 46 -17.83 -19.68 -22.57
N GLN A 47 -19.14 -19.92 -22.53
CA GLN A 47 -19.87 -20.82 -23.41
C GLN A 47 -19.59 -20.50 -24.89
N THR A 48 -18.79 -21.32 -25.55
CA THR A 48 -18.88 -21.45 -27.01
C THR A 48 -20.13 -22.28 -27.31
N GLY A 49 -21.28 -21.61 -27.32
CA GLY A 49 -22.52 -22.17 -27.84
C GLY A 49 -22.32 -22.53 -29.31
N SER A 50 -22.22 -23.83 -29.59
CA SER A 50 -22.21 -24.36 -30.93
C SER A 50 -23.57 -24.12 -31.58
N THR A 51 -23.59 -23.42 -32.70
CA THR A 51 -24.67 -23.54 -33.68
C THR A 51 -24.05 -24.00 -34.98
N THR A 52 -24.30 -25.27 -35.28
CA THR A 52 -24.10 -25.92 -36.55
C THR A 52 -24.97 -25.27 -37.63
N GLY A 53 -24.39 -24.87 -38.75
CA GLY A 53 -25.12 -24.39 -39.92
C GLY A 53 -24.23 -24.29 -41.15
N SER A 54 -24.60 -25.00 -42.20
CA SER A 54 -23.79 -25.42 -43.36
C SER A 54 -23.30 -24.33 -44.33
N SER A 55 -22.19 -24.68 -44.97
CA SER A 55 -21.60 -24.21 -46.23
C SER A 55 -22.53 -23.63 -47.31
N LEU A 56 -22.03 -22.61 -48.04
CA LEU A 56 -21.88 -22.66 -49.51
C LEU A 56 -20.94 -21.56 -50.04
N ARG A 57 -20.25 -21.89 -51.14
CA ARG A 57 -19.09 -21.23 -51.76
C ARG A 57 -19.47 -20.16 -52.80
N SER A 58 -18.64 -19.14 -52.96
CA SER A 58 -18.10 -18.63 -54.27
C SER A 58 -16.99 -17.59 -54.01
N ARG A 59 -15.70 -17.87 -54.27
CA ARG A 59 -14.91 -17.65 -55.51
C ARG A 59 -14.90 -16.21 -56.08
N GLY A 60 -13.70 -15.61 -56.10
CA GLY A 60 -13.28 -14.49 -56.99
C GLY A 60 -12.23 -13.57 -56.34
N GLY A 61 -10.92 -13.83 -56.50
CA GLY A 61 -9.95 -12.95 -57.22
C GLY A 61 -9.45 -11.78 -56.33
N GLY A 62 -8.19 -11.61 -55.95
CA GLY A 62 -6.93 -11.65 -56.70
C GLY A 62 -6.27 -10.27 -56.56
N GLY A 63 -5.13 -10.14 -55.86
CA GLY A 63 -4.40 -8.87 -55.73
C GLY A 63 -3.34 -8.88 -54.63
N SER A 64 -2.12 -8.50 -54.98
CA SER A 64 -0.82 -8.79 -54.35
C SER A 64 -0.14 -7.59 -53.64
N GLY A 65 0.75 -7.89 -52.66
CA GLY A 65 1.80 -7.01 -52.08
C GLY A 65 1.39 -6.30 -50.78
N GLY A 66 1.96 -6.50 -49.57
CA GLY A 66 3.38 -6.58 -49.15
C GLY A 66 3.95 -5.14 -49.11
N THR A 67 4.27 -4.46 -48.00
CA THR A 67 4.95 -4.75 -46.72
C THR A 67 4.49 -3.69 -45.67
N GLY A 68 4.41 -3.92 -44.36
CA GLY A 68 5.51 -4.12 -43.41
C GLY A 68 5.63 -2.91 -42.47
N GLY A 69 4.99 -2.94 -41.30
CA GLY A 69 5.07 -1.90 -40.27
C GLY A 69 4.54 -2.43 -38.93
N GLY A 70 5.38 -3.13 -38.19
CA GLY A 70 5.05 -3.76 -36.91
C GLY A 70 4.88 -2.73 -35.79
N GLY A 71 3.62 -2.42 -35.47
CA GLY A 71 3.24 -1.82 -34.19
C GLY A 71 3.11 -2.93 -33.15
N GLY A 72 4.12 -3.09 -32.30
CA GLY A 72 4.09 -3.97 -31.15
C GLY A 72 3.12 -3.45 -30.09
N GLY A 73 1.82 -3.70 -30.28
CA GLY A 73 0.83 -3.64 -29.22
C GLY A 73 1.07 -4.80 -28.27
N GLY A 74 1.76 -4.52 -27.15
CA GLY A 74 1.92 -5.45 -26.04
C GLY A 74 0.57 -5.71 -25.39
N GLY A 75 -0.22 -6.61 -25.98
CA GLY A 75 -1.41 -7.17 -25.36
C GLY A 75 -1.02 -7.84 -24.05
N THR A 76 -1.62 -7.38 -22.96
CA THR A 76 -1.54 -7.98 -21.63
C THR A 76 -1.93 -9.45 -21.73
N ALA A 77 -0.96 -10.34 -21.55
CA ALA A 77 -1.22 -11.76 -21.35
C ALA A 77 -2.22 -11.91 -20.20
N GLY A 78 -3.33 -12.60 -20.45
CA GLY A 78 -4.41 -12.76 -19.48
C GLY A 78 -3.90 -13.37 -18.18
N GLU A 79 -3.72 -12.55 -17.16
CA GLU A 79 -3.54 -13.05 -15.80
C GLU A 79 -4.87 -13.67 -15.37
N GLY A 80 -4.85 -14.97 -15.07
CA GLY A 80 -6.03 -15.69 -14.60
C GLY A 80 -6.68 -14.96 -13.43
N ARG A 81 -8.01 -14.98 -13.39
CA ARG A 81 -8.77 -14.45 -12.25
C ARG A 81 -8.40 -15.26 -11.00
N TRP A 82 -8.16 -14.59 -9.88
CA TRP A 82 -7.82 -15.23 -8.61
C TRP A 82 -9.00 -15.14 -7.64
N LYS A 83 -9.24 -16.21 -6.89
CA LYS A 83 -10.17 -16.24 -5.75
C LYS A 83 -9.37 -16.08 -4.46
N LEU A 84 -9.82 -15.18 -3.60
CA LEU A 84 -9.28 -14.97 -2.26
C LEU A 84 -9.72 -16.14 -1.37
N HIS A 85 -8.75 -16.81 -0.73
CA HIS A 85 -9.00 -17.81 0.29
C HIS A 85 -8.41 -17.34 1.62
N LEU A 86 -9.26 -17.02 2.59
CA LEU A 86 -8.86 -16.62 3.93
C LEU A 86 -8.76 -17.83 4.84
N THR A 87 -7.71 -17.88 5.65
CA THR A 87 -7.57 -18.86 6.73
C THR A 87 -8.34 -18.39 7.97
N GLU A 88 -8.54 -19.27 8.94
CA GLU A 88 -9.15 -18.92 10.23
C GLU A 88 -8.37 -17.82 10.98
N ARG A 89 -7.06 -17.69 10.72
CA ARG A 89 -6.19 -16.66 11.33
C ARG A 89 -6.40 -15.24 10.78
N ALA A 90 -7.14 -15.10 9.69
CA ALA A 90 -7.49 -13.78 9.15
C ALA A 90 -8.58 -13.09 9.99
N GLU A 91 -9.20 -13.78 10.96
CA GLU A 91 -10.25 -13.25 11.83
C GLU A 91 -11.36 -12.50 11.05
N PHE A 92 -11.79 -13.08 9.92
CA PHE A 92 -12.73 -12.43 9.02
C PHE A 92 -14.16 -12.43 9.60
N GLN A 93 -14.77 -11.25 9.70
CA GLN A 93 -16.06 -11.05 10.38
C GLN A 93 -17.22 -10.74 9.42
N TYR A 94 -16.97 -10.69 8.11
CA TYR A 94 -17.96 -10.29 7.12
C TYR A 94 -18.54 -11.47 6.32
N SER A 95 -19.57 -11.20 5.52
CA SER A 95 -20.29 -12.21 4.76
C SER A 95 -19.65 -12.45 3.38
N GLN A 96 -20.20 -13.42 2.63
CA GLN A 96 -19.81 -13.68 1.24
C GLN A 96 -19.93 -12.43 0.35
N ARG A 97 -20.89 -11.53 0.63
CA ARG A 97 -21.09 -10.30 -0.13
C ARG A 97 -19.85 -9.41 -0.11
N GLU A 98 -19.15 -9.31 1.02
CA GLU A 98 -17.93 -8.52 1.13
C GLU A 98 -16.75 -9.17 0.41
N LEU A 99 -16.70 -10.51 0.36
CA LEU A 99 -15.73 -11.22 -0.46
C LEU A 99 -15.97 -10.98 -1.96
N ASP A 100 -17.22 -10.87 -2.39
CA ASP A 100 -17.57 -10.68 -3.81
C ASP A 100 -17.14 -9.30 -4.36
N VAL A 101 -17.02 -8.28 -3.49
CA VAL A 101 -16.52 -6.95 -3.87
C VAL A 101 -15.00 -6.80 -3.68
N THR A 102 -14.34 -7.87 -3.24
CA THR A 102 -12.89 -7.94 -3.01
C THR A 102 -12.22 -8.65 -4.19
N GLU A 103 -11.42 -7.91 -4.95
CA GLU A 103 -10.61 -8.44 -6.04
C GLU A 103 -9.17 -8.63 -5.55
N VAL A 104 -8.56 -9.77 -5.89
CA VAL A 104 -7.16 -10.06 -5.56
C VAL A 104 -6.41 -10.49 -6.81
N PHE A 105 -5.13 -10.11 -6.88
CA PHE A 105 -4.26 -10.46 -8.01
C PHE A 105 -2.79 -10.29 -7.63
N LEU A 106 -1.90 -10.73 -8.52
CA LEU A 106 -0.47 -10.52 -8.40
C LEU A 106 -0.03 -9.47 -9.42
N THR A 107 0.76 -8.49 -9.00
CA THR A 107 1.51 -7.61 -9.91
C THR A 107 3.00 -7.92 -9.85
N ARG A 108 3.80 -7.36 -10.75
CA ARG A 108 5.25 -7.55 -10.79
C ARG A 108 5.96 -6.23 -10.49
N SER A 109 6.82 -6.23 -9.47
CA SER A 109 7.66 -5.07 -9.17
C SER A 109 8.83 -4.95 -10.13
N ALA A 110 9.40 -3.75 -10.25
CA ALA A 110 10.58 -3.49 -11.08
C ALA A 110 11.81 -4.32 -10.66
N ARG A 111 11.79 -4.88 -9.45
CA ARG A 111 12.83 -5.78 -8.91
C ARG A 111 12.53 -7.26 -9.15
N GLY A 112 11.47 -7.57 -9.90
CA GLY A 112 11.14 -8.92 -10.35
C GLY A 112 10.31 -9.74 -9.37
N ASN A 113 9.91 -9.18 -8.23
CA ASN A 113 9.06 -9.88 -7.26
C ASN A 113 7.59 -9.84 -7.73
N ARG A 114 6.86 -10.91 -7.48
CA ARG A 114 5.39 -10.91 -7.50
C ARG A 114 4.88 -10.33 -6.19
N VAL A 115 3.97 -9.38 -6.29
CA VAL A 115 3.38 -8.61 -5.18
C VAL A 115 1.88 -8.92 -5.14
N GLY A 116 1.39 -9.42 -4.01
CA GLY A 116 -0.03 -9.60 -3.75
C GLY A 116 -0.74 -8.26 -3.62
N CYS A 117 -1.85 -8.10 -4.32
CA CYS A 117 -2.71 -6.91 -4.27
C CYS A 117 -4.15 -7.30 -3.94
N MET A 118 -4.83 -6.43 -3.21
CA MET A 118 -6.23 -6.51 -2.85
C MET A 118 -6.91 -5.19 -3.15
N TYR A 119 -8.01 -5.23 -3.91
CA TYR A 119 -8.84 -4.07 -4.21
C TYR A 119 -10.28 -4.33 -3.76
N ILE A 120 -10.74 -3.54 -2.80
CA ILE A 120 -12.08 -3.64 -2.22
C ILE A 120 -12.91 -2.43 -2.64
N ARG A 121 -14.00 -2.70 -3.36
CA ARG A 121 -14.95 -1.67 -3.77
C ARG A 121 -15.98 -1.42 -2.66
N CYS A 122 -15.55 -0.72 -1.61
CA CYS A 122 -16.33 -0.58 -0.38
C CYS A 122 -17.59 0.28 -0.54
N ALA A 123 -17.61 1.23 -1.48
CA ALA A 123 -18.76 2.11 -1.67
C ALA A 123 -19.05 2.38 -3.16
N PRO A 124 -20.31 2.22 -3.62
CA PRO A 124 -20.68 2.45 -5.03
C PRO A 124 -20.44 3.88 -5.51
N THR A 125 -20.47 4.85 -4.60
CA THR A 125 -20.29 6.28 -4.88
C THR A 125 -18.93 6.79 -4.41
N ALA A 126 -17.98 5.89 -4.14
CA ALA A 126 -16.63 6.28 -3.75
C ALA A 126 -15.97 7.12 -4.85
N ARG A 127 -15.66 8.38 -4.50
CA ARG A 127 -14.86 9.26 -5.37
C ARG A 127 -13.38 8.90 -5.32
N PHE A 128 -12.89 8.59 -4.13
CA PHE A 128 -11.48 8.32 -3.88
C PHE A 128 -11.22 6.84 -3.67
N THR A 129 -10.03 6.40 -4.10
CA THR A 129 -9.46 5.12 -3.73
C THR A 129 -8.24 5.35 -2.84
N VAL A 130 -8.22 4.72 -1.67
CA VAL A 130 -7.07 4.74 -0.78
C VAL A 130 -6.07 3.67 -1.22
N LEU A 131 -4.86 4.06 -1.59
CA LEU A 131 -3.71 3.15 -1.67
C LEU A 131 -3.11 3.01 -0.27
N PHE A 132 -3.44 1.91 0.41
CA PHE A 132 -3.06 1.64 1.78
C PHE A 132 -1.77 0.80 1.85
N SER A 133 -0.75 1.33 2.49
CA SER A 133 0.47 0.62 2.88
C SER A 133 0.34 0.21 4.34
N HIS A 134 0.17 -1.10 4.58
CA HIS A 134 -0.12 -1.67 5.89
C HIS A 134 1.02 -1.55 6.91
N GLY A 135 0.70 -1.77 8.19
CA GLY A 135 1.70 -1.87 9.26
C GLY A 135 2.65 -3.04 9.07
N ASN A 136 3.56 -3.26 10.03
CA ASN A 136 4.55 -4.33 9.94
C ASN A 136 3.90 -5.72 10.00
N ALA A 137 3.77 -6.32 11.18
CA ALA A 137 3.44 -7.73 11.40
C ALA A 137 2.00 -8.16 11.05
N VAL A 138 1.51 -7.73 9.90
CA VAL A 138 0.20 -8.03 9.31
C VAL A 138 0.36 -8.35 7.83
N ASP A 139 -0.61 -9.04 7.25
CA ASP A 139 -0.76 -9.23 5.81
C ASP A 139 -2.14 -8.78 5.33
N LEU A 140 -2.37 -8.82 4.02
CA LEU A 140 -3.68 -8.45 3.44
C LEU A 140 -4.86 -9.26 3.98
N GLY A 141 -4.64 -10.52 4.37
CA GLY A 141 -5.70 -11.37 4.91
C GLY A 141 -6.21 -10.83 6.24
N GLN A 142 -5.30 -10.53 7.18
CA GLN A 142 -5.64 -9.95 8.49
C GLN A 142 -6.25 -8.56 8.36
N MET A 143 -5.77 -7.76 7.40
CA MET A 143 -6.23 -6.39 7.21
C MET A 143 -7.58 -6.27 6.47
N SER A 144 -8.05 -7.35 5.83
CA SER A 144 -9.26 -7.33 4.98
C SER A 144 -10.50 -6.79 5.69
N SER A 145 -10.79 -7.27 6.89
CA SER A 145 -11.92 -6.82 7.72
C SER A 145 -11.82 -5.32 8.06
N PHE A 146 -10.60 -4.86 8.39
CA PHE A 146 -10.34 -3.46 8.68
C PHE A 146 -10.57 -2.59 7.44
N TYR A 147 -10.09 -3.01 6.27
CA TYR A 147 -10.26 -2.27 5.01
C TYR A 147 -11.72 -2.10 4.60
N ILE A 148 -12.53 -3.16 4.70
CA ILE A 148 -13.97 -3.08 4.45
C ILE A 148 -14.62 -2.06 5.39
N GLY A 149 -14.32 -2.19 6.68
CA GLY A 149 -14.86 -1.33 7.72
C GLY A 149 -14.44 0.14 7.59
N LEU A 150 -13.18 0.39 7.24
CA LEU A 150 -12.65 1.73 7.02
C LEU A 150 -13.28 2.34 5.78
N GLY A 151 -13.12 1.71 4.62
CA GLY A 151 -13.57 2.22 3.33
C GLY A 151 -15.07 2.54 3.30
N THR A 152 -15.90 1.68 3.90
CA THR A 152 -17.34 1.94 4.05
C THR A 152 -17.62 3.19 4.89
N ARG A 153 -16.90 3.38 6.00
CA ARG A 153 -17.13 4.50 6.92
C ARG A 153 -16.61 5.83 6.41
N ILE A 154 -15.60 5.84 5.54
CA ILE A 154 -15.04 7.05 4.90
C ILE A 154 -15.48 7.24 3.44
N ASN A 155 -16.38 6.38 2.94
CA ASN A 155 -16.88 6.39 1.56
C ASN A 155 -15.75 6.37 0.49
N CYS A 156 -14.79 5.46 0.66
CA CYS A 156 -13.67 5.26 -0.27
C CYS A 156 -13.52 3.78 -0.61
N ASN A 157 -13.01 3.49 -1.81
CA ASN A 157 -12.49 2.15 -2.11
C ASN A 157 -11.12 1.98 -1.46
N ILE A 158 -10.73 0.75 -1.13
CA ILE A 158 -9.41 0.47 -0.57
C ILE A 158 -8.63 -0.42 -1.52
N PHE A 159 -7.43 0.00 -1.88
CA PHE A 159 -6.44 -0.80 -2.57
C PHE A 159 -5.24 -0.98 -1.65
N SER A 160 -4.84 -2.22 -1.38
CA SER A 160 -3.67 -2.53 -0.55
C SER A 160 -2.83 -3.59 -1.24
N TYR A 161 -1.57 -3.70 -0.83
CA TYR A 161 -0.61 -4.67 -1.35
C TYR A 161 0.27 -5.19 -0.21
N ASP A 162 0.75 -6.43 -0.33
CA ASP A 162 1.74 -6.99 0.60
C ASP A 162 3.15 -6.62 0.16
N TYR A 163 4.03 -6.33 1.12
CA TYR A 163 5.46 -6.13 0.85
C TYR A 163 6.13 -7.43 0.39
N SER A 164 7.23 -7.35 -0.37
CA SER A 164 8.01 -8.51 -0.77
C SER A 164 8.38 -9.37 0.45
N GLY A 165 7.98 -10.64 0.45
CA GLY A 165 8.17 -11.58 1.57
C GLY A 165 7.04 -11.58 2.61
N TYR A 166 5.96 -10.83 2.42
CA TYR A 166 4.74 -10.85 3.24
C TYR A 166 3.61 -11.57 2.50
N GLY A 167 2.72 -12.22 3.25
CA GLY A 167 1.57 -12.93 2.69
C GLY A 167 1.95 -13.80 1.48
N VAL A 168 1.34 -13.54 0.33
CA VAL A 168 1.63 -14.28 -0.93
C VAL A 168 2.73 -13.64 -1.78
N SER A 169 3.27 -12.49 -1.37
CA SER A 169 4.32 -11.78 -2.09
C SER A 169 5.66 -12.52 -2.01
N THR A 170 6.29 -12.71 -3.16
CA THR A 170 7.61 -13.34 -3.24
C THR A 170 8.75 -12.40 -2.85
N GLY A 171 9.97 -12.93 -2.75
CA GLY A 171 11.16 -12.13 -2.50
C GLY A 171 11.48 -12.07 -1.02
N LYS A 172 12.10 -10.96 -0.58
CA LYS A 172 12.48 -10.73 0.81
C LYS A 172 12.19 -9.29 1.22
N PRO A 173 11.88 -9.03 2.50
CA PRO A 173 11.70 -7.66 2.96
C PRO A 173 13.00 -6.85 2.87
N SER A 174 12.92 -5.66 2.29
CA SER A 174 14.01 -4.67 2.29
C SER A 174 13.45 -3.31 1.89
N GLU A 175 14.12 -2.22 2.28
CA GLU A 175 13.72 -0.86 1.87
C GLU A 175 13.59 -0.70 0.35
N LYS A 176 14.53 -1.26 -0.41
CA LYS A 176 14.51 -1.18 -1.89
C LYS A 176 13.33 -1.94 -2.50
N ASN A 177 12.94 -3.07 -1.91
CA ASN A 177 11.76 -3.79 -2.36
C ASN A 177 10.49 -3.05 -1.94
N LEU A 178 10.44 -2.49 -0.73
CA LEU A 178 9.31 -1.71 -0.25
C LEU A 178 8.92 -0.56 -1.20
N TYR A 179 9.92 0.18 -1.71
CA TYR A 179 9.71 1.20 -2.74
C TYR A 179 9.28 0.62 -4.10
N ALA A 180 9.89 -0.48 -4.53
CA ALA A 180 9.51 -1.13 -5.79
C ALA A 180 8.09 -1.73 -5.75
N ASP A 181 7.64 -2.17 -4.57
CA ASP A 181 6.34 -2.81 -4.37
C ASP A 181 5.22 -1.76 -4.38
N ILE A 182 5.41 -0.60 -3.73
CA ILE A 182 4.44 0.50 -3.85
C ILE A 182 4.39 1.08 -5.26
N ASP A 183 5.52 1.16 -5.97
CA ASP A 183 5.53 1.55 -7.39
C ASP A 183 4.69 0.58 -8.22
N ALA A 184 4.77 -0.73 -7.96
CA ALA A 184 3.96 -1.74 -8.66
C ALA A 184 2.47 -1.59 -8.34
N ALA A 185 2.12 -1.33 -7.09
CA ALA A 185 0.75 -1.07 -6.63
C ALA A 185 0.17 0.21 -7.25
N TRP A 186 0.94 1.30 -7.26
CA TRP A 186 0.60 2.56 -7.90
C TRP A 186 0.32 2.38 -9.40
N GLN A 187 1.20 1.66 -10.10
CA GLN A 187 0.99 1.38 -11.53
C GLN A 187 -0.24 0.49 -11.75
N ALA A 188 -0.49 -0.50 -10.90
CA ALA A 188 -1.68 -1.33 -11.00
C ALA A 188 -2.97 -0.49 -10.88
N LEU A 189 -3.04 0.41 -9.90
CA LEU A 189 -4.17 1.34 -9.75
C LEU A 189 -4.42 2.17 -11.01
N ARG A 190 -3.35 2.74 -11.56
CA ARG A 190 -3.45 3.65 -12.71
C ARG A 190 -3.72 2.94 -14.03
N THR A 191 -3.16 1.75 -14.24
CA THR A 191 -3.22 1.06 -15.53
C THR A 191 -4.32 0.01 -15.60
N ARG A 192 -4.47 -0.82 -14.56
CA ARG A 192 -5.51 -1.87 -14.51
C ARG A 192 -6.90 -1.27 -14.24
N TYR A 193 -6.98 -0.28 -13.35
CA TYR A 193 -8.25 0.30 -12.93
C TYR A 193 -8.50 1.70 -13.50
N GLY A 194 -7.53 2.30 -14.20
CA GLY A 194 -7.69 3.61 -14.84
C GLY A 194 -7.89 4.76 -13.84
N ILE A 195 -7.47 4.60 -12.59
CA ILE A 195 -7.70 5.61 -11.55
C ILE A 195 -6.64 6.70 -11.68
N SER A 196 -7.08 7.93 -11.93
CA SER A 196 -6.19 9.09 -12.01
C SER A 196 -5.60 9.46 -10.65
N PRO A 197 -4.35 9.99 -10.60
CA PRO A 197 -3.68 10.38 -9.35
C PRO A 197 -4.50 11.30 -8.43
N GLU A 198 -5.27 12.24 -8.98
CA GLU A 198 -6.15 13.17 -8.26
C GLU A 198 -7.34 12.48 -7.56
N ASN A 199 -7.57 11.19 -7.83
CA ASN A 199 -8.57 10.37 -7.15
C ASN A 199 -7.93 9.31 -6.24
N ILE A 200 -6.61 9.34 -6.03
CA ILE A 200 -5.88 8.41 -5.16
C ILE A 200 -5.44 9.12 -3.89
N ILE A 201 -5.79 8.57 -2.73
CA ILE A 201 -5.27 8.97 -1.43
C ILE A 201 -4.19 7.96 -1.04
N LEU A 202 -2.98 8.41 -0.77
CA LEU A 202 -1.94 7.53 -0.22
C LEU A 202 -2.09 7.45 1.30
N TYR A 203 -2.18 6.25 1.86
CA TYR A 203 -2.30 6.04 3.30
C TYR A 203 -1.21 5.08 3.76
N GLY A 204 -0.34 5.52 4.67
CA GLY A 204 0.64 4.65 5.30
C GLY A 204 0.40 4.52 6.79
N GLN A 205 0.47 3.30 7.33
CA GLN A 205 0.45 3.05 8.77
C GLN A 205 1.81 2.52 9.25
N SER A 206 2.38 3.15 10.28
CA SER A 206 3.65 2.76 10.88
C SER A 206 4.74 2.64 9.80
N ILE A 207 5.36 1.47 9.62
CA ILE A 207 6.33 1.22 8.53
C ILE A 207 5.78 1.48 7.13
N GLY A 208 4.47 1.36 6.91
CA GLY A 208 3.81 1.69 5.64
C GLY A 208 3.89 3.18 5.27
N THR A 209 4.23 4.05 6.21
CA THR A 209 4.51 5.47 5.92
C THR A 209 5.79 5.65 5.10
N VAL A 210 6.72 4.70 5.14
CA VAL A 210 7.97 4.72 4.38
C VAL A 210 7.75 4.71 2.86
N PRO A 211 7.09 3.69 2.27
CA PRO A 211 6.82 3.69 0.85
C PRO A 211 5.83 4.80 0.47
N THR A 212 4.89 5.14 1.35
CA THR A 212 3.92 6.22 1.15
C THR A 212 4.61 7.57 0.94
N VAL A 213 5.51 7.96 1.86
CA VAL A 213 6.28 9.21 1.76
C VAL A 213 7.19 9.20 0.52
N ASP A 214 7.84 8.07 0.23
CA ASP A 214 8.68 7.96 -0.97
C ASP A 214 7.89 8.20 -2.26
N LEU A 215 6.74 7.54 -2.42
CA LEU A 215 5.89 7.71 -3.59
C LEU A 215 5.33 9.14 -3.68
N ALA A 216 4.82 9.67 -2.56
CA ALA A 216 4.26 11.02 -2.47
C ALA A 216 5.30 12.13 -2.74
N SER A 217 6.58 11.86 -2.48
CA SER A 217 7.67 12.79 -2.78
C SER A 217 8.00 12.90 -4.29
N ARG A 218 7.47 11.97 -5.10
CA ARG A 218 7.71 11.87 -6.54
C ARG A 218 6.46 12.17 -7.38
N TYR A 219 5.27 11.96 -6.82
CA TYR A 219 4.00 12.13 -7.52
C TYR A 219 3.01 12.94 -6.68
N GLU A 220 2.30 13.84 -7.35
CA GLU A 220 1.12 14.47 -6.78
C GLU A 220 -0.06 13.49 -6.83
N CYS A 221 -0.81 13.43 -5.73
CA CYS A 221 -2.01 12.63 -5.54
C CYS A 221 -3.09 13.48 -4.83
N ALA A 222 -4.29 12.93 -4.63
CA ALA A 222 -5.37 13.64 -3.96
C ALA A 222 -4.98 14.12 -2.56
N ALA A 223 -4.34 13.24 -1.79
CA ALA A 223 -3.87 13.50 -0.44
C ALA A 223 -2.95 12.40 0.07
N VAL A 224 -2.22 12.70 1.14
CA VAL A 224 -1.41 11.74 1.90
C VAL A 224 -1.91 11.69 3.34
N ILE A 225 -2.05 10.49 3.88
CA ILE A 225 -2.37 10.23 5.28
C ILE A 225 -1.23 9.41 5.88
N LEU A 226 -0.60 9.97 6.91
CA LEU A 226 0.50 9.33 7.64
C LEU A 226 0.02 8.99 9.04
N HIS A 227 -0.15 7.69 9.30
CA HIS A 227 -0.63 7.17 10.58
C HIS A 227 0.55 6.57 11.37
N SER A 228 0.83 7.16 12.53
CA SER A 228 1.97 6.84 13.41
C SER A 228 3.30 6.77 12.64
N PRO A 229 3.65 7.81 11.86
CA PRO A 229 4.81 7.75 10.98
C PRO A 229 6.13 7.80 11.74
N LEU A 230 7.16 7.19 11.14
CA LEU A 230 8.54 7.35 11.57
C LEU A 230 9.31 8.34 10.70
N THR A 231 10.19 9.13 11.32
CA THR A 231 11.11 10.05 10.62
C THR A 231 12.25 9.32 9.94
N SER A 232 12.83 8.31 10.60
CA SER A 232 13.83 7.39 10.08
C SER A 232 14.07 6.22 11.02
N GLY A 233 14.66 5.14 10.53
CA GLY A 233 15.00 3.96 11.33
C GLY A 233 15.95 4.30 12.48
N MET A 234 17.02 5.06 12.21
CA MET A 234 17.96 5.47 13.25
C MET A 234 17.29 6.28 14.37
N ARG A 235 16.30 7.12 14.04
CA ARG A 235 15.60 7.92 15.06
C ARG A 235 14.64 7.10 15.91
N VAL A 236 14.07 6.02 15.36
CA VAL A 236 13.30 5.05 16.16
C VAL A 236 14.22 4.27 17.11
N ALA A 237 15.37 3.86 16.62
CA ALA A 237 16.37 3.12 17.37
C ALA A 237 17.08 3.97 18.45
N PHE A 238 17.37 5.22 18.10
CA PHE A 238 18.18 6.16 18.85
C PHE A 238 17.52 7.56 18.76
N PRO A 239 16.54 7.88 19.63
CA PRO A 239 15.73 9.11 19.55
C PRO A 239 16.52 10.42 19.49
N ASP A 240 17.70 10.46 20.12
CA ASP A 240 18.58 11.65 20.12
C ASP A 240 19.29 11.91 18.77
N THR A 241 19.04 11.09 17.74
CA THR A 241 19.68 11.21 16.42
C THR A 241 19.22 12.47 15.68
N LYS A 242 20.09 13.49 15.63
CA LYS A 242 19.78 14.76 14.95
C LYS A 242 20.08 14.77 13.45
N LYS A 243 21.08 13.99 13.02
CA LYS A 243 21.56 13.95 11.62
C LYS A 243 21.09 12.69 10.93
N THR A 244 20.86 12.79 9.62
CA THR A 244 20.59 11.63 8.77
C THR A 244 21.91 11.11 8.21
N TYR A 245 22.21 9.84 8.47
CA TYR A 245 23.44 9.17 8.04
C TYR A 245 23.19 8.37 6.76
N CYS A 246 24.24 8.06 6.00
CA CYS A 246 24.11 7.32 4.73
C CYS A 246 23.60 5.86 4.90
N PHE A 247 23.69 5.32 6.12
CA PHE A 247 23.17 4.00 6.50
C PHE A 247 21.86 4.09 7.28
N ASP A 248 21.26 5.28 7.39
CA ASP A 248 19.96 5.45 8.03
C ASP A 248 18.87 4.85 7.14
N ALA A 249 18.20 3.81 7.63
CA ALA A 249 17.09 3.18 6.93
C ALA A 249 15.88 4.11 6.94
N PHE A 250 15.11 4.10 5.85
CA PHE A 250 13.80 4.75 5.79
C PHE A 250 13.81 6.26 6.12
N PRO A 251 14.69 7.10 5.55
CA PRO A 251 14.84 8.50 5.94
C PRO A 251 13.69 9.39 5.41
N ASN A 252 12.46 9.16 5.88
CA ASN A 252 11.25 9.92 5.53
C ASN A 252 11.42 11.41 5.76
N ILE A 253 12.17 11.78 6.80
CA ILE A 253 12.45 13.16 7.17
C ILE A 253 13.19 13.96 6.07
N GLU A 254 13.91 13.28 5.18
CA GLU A 254 14.60 13.89 4.01
C GLU A 254 13.70 14.01 2.77
N LYS A 255 12.56 13.33 2.78
CA LYS A 255 11.65 13.21 1.63
C LYS A 255 10.36 14.00 1.82
N VAL A 256 9.89 14.13 3.06
CA VAL A 256 8.57 14.67 3.39
C VAL A 256 8.36 16.10 2.89
N SER A 257 9.41 16.93 2.88
CA SER A 257 9.35 18.31 2.39
C SER A 257 9.11 18.43 0.88
N LYS A 258 9.19 17.33 0.13
CA LYS A 258 8.93 17.27 -1.30
C LYS A 258 7.48 16.92 -1.62
N ILE A 259 6.68 16.54 -0.63
CA ILE A 259 5.27 16.20 -0.84
C ILE A 259 4.49 17.48 -1.15
N THR A 260 3.90 17.54 -2.33
CA THR A 260 3.10 18.68 -2.81
C THR A 260 1.60 18.49 -2.60
N SER A 261 1.15 17.30 -2.23
CA SER A 261 -0.26 17.01 -1.88
C SER A 261 -0.59 17.42 -0.44
N PRO A 262 -1.86 17.66 -0.10
CA PRO A 262 -2.29 17.84 1.29
C PRO A 262 -1.90 16.63 2.15
N VAL A 263 -1.33 16.87 3.33
CA VAL A 263 -0.85 15.81 4.24
C VAL A 263 -1.55 15.87 5.58
N LEU A 264 -2.30 14.82 5.91
CA LEU A 264 -2.84 14.59 7.25
C LEU A 264 -1.90 13.67 8.02
N ILE A 265 -1.48 14.10 9.22
CA ILE A 265 -0.74 13.25 10.15
C ILE A 265 -1.65 12.87 11.32
N ILE A 266 -1.64 11.59 11.67
CA ILE A 266 -2.37 11.00 12.79
C ILE A 266 -1.37 10.31 13.70
N HIS A 267 -1.35 10.62 15.00
CA HIS A 267 -0.41 10.00 15.94
C HIS A 267 -1.00 9.97 17.36
N GLY A 268 -0.76 8.90 18.11
CA GLY A 268 -1.10 8.82 19.53
C GLY A 268 -0.06 9.53 20.40
N THR A 269 -0.49 10.19 21.47
CA THR A 269 0.45 10.93 22.35
C THR A 269 1.27 10.02 23.27
N GLU A 270 0.84 8.78 23.48
CA GLU A 270 1.50 7.76 24.32
C GLU A 270 2.10 6.61 23.48
N ASP A 271 2.49 6.89 22.23
CA ASP A 271 3.09 5.88 21.33
C ASP A 271 4.52 5.47 21.78
N GLU A 272 4.63 4.30 22.40
CA GLU A 272 5.91 3.74 22.86
C GLU A 272 6.73 3.01 21.78
N VAL A 273 6.12 2.76 20.61
CA VAL A 273 6.78 2.08 19.49
C VAL A 273 7.50 3.11 18.64
N ILE A 274 6.77 4.11 18.16
CA ILE A 274 7.24 5.25 17.38
C ILE A 274 6.85 6.51 18.14
N ASP A 275 7.80 7.09 18.87
CA ASP A 275 7.57 8.26 19.71
C ASP A 275 6.82 9.39 18.97
N PHE A 276 5.88 10.04 19.67
CA PHE A 276 5.05 11.13 19.15
C PHE A 276 5.86 12.24 18.45
N SER A 277 7.09 12.50 18.88
CA SER A 277 7.99 13.47 18.25
C SER A 277 8.22 13.20 16.76
N HIS A 278 8.08 11.95 16.31
CA HIS A 278 8.21 11.61 14.90
C HIS A 278 7.08 12.20 14.05
N GLY A 279 5.83 12.08 14.52
CA GLY A 279 4.66 12.68 13.89
C GLY A 279 4.76 14.21 13.86
N LEU A 280 5.15 14.81 14.99
CA LEU A 280 5.35 16.26 15.09
C LEU A 280 6.46 16.76 14.15
N ALA A 281 7.61 16.08 14.11
CA ALA A 281 8.73 16.49 13.26
C ALA A 281 8.41 16.38 11.76
N LEU A 282 7.59 15.41 11.34
CA LEU A 282 7.12 15.33 9.96
C LEU A 282 6.07 16.40 9.66
N TYR A 283 5.16 16.67 10.59
CA TYR A 283 4.15 17.72 10.46
C TYR A 283 4.80 19.09 10.20
N GLU A 284 5.81 19.45 11.00
CA GLU A 284 6.53 20.71 10.89
C GLU A 284 7.32 20.86 9.56
N ARG A 285 7.66 19.74 8.90
CA ARG A 285 8.40 19.75 7.63
C ARG A 285 7.52 19.56 6.39
N CYS A 286 6.26 19.20 6.56
CA CYS A 286 5.28 19.06 5.49
C CYS A 286 4.83 20.45 4.98
N PRO A 287 5.10 20.81 3.71
CA PRO A 287 4.74 22.14 3.19
C PRO A 287 3.23 22.38 3.12
N LYS A 288 2.45 21.30 2.93
CA LYS A 288 0.98 21.32 2.87
C LYS A 288 0.36 20.42 3.95
N ALA A 289 0.90 20.46 5.16
CA ALA A 289 0.26 19.81 6.29
C ALA A 289 -1.12 20.44 6.54
N VAL A 290 -2.16 19.61 6.64
CA VAL A 290 -3.47 20.03 7.16
C VAL A 290 -3.52 19.83 8.66
N GLU A 291 -4.60 20.31 9.32
CA GLU A 291 -4.75 20.13 10.76
C GLU A 291 -4.55 18.66 11.15
N PRO A 292 -3.56 18.35 12.00
CA PRO A 292 -3.23 16.97 12.36
C PRO A 292 -4.26 16.40 13.33
N LEU A 293 -4.19 15.10 13.59
CA LEU A 293 -4.89 14.46 14.70
C LEU A 293 -3.89 13.87 15.67
N TRP A 294 -3.76 14.51 16.82
CA TRP A 294 -3.05 13.98 17.97
C TRP A 294 -4.08 13.34 18.90
N VAL A 295 -4.04 12.01 19.02
CA VAL A 295 -5.01 11.28 19.84
C VAL A 295 -4.45 11.15 21.25
N GLU A 296 -4.99 11.94 22.16
CA GLU A 296 -4.56 11.98 23.55
C GLU A 296 -4.77 10.63 24.24
N GLY A 297 -3.73 10.08 24.86
CA GLY A 297 -3.75 8.81 25.58
C GLY A 297 -3.69 7.56 24.69
N ALA A 298 -3.70 7.71 23.36
CA ALA A 298 -3.54 6.57 22.45
C ALA A 298 -2.07 6.17 22.29
N GLY A 299 -1.83 4.86 22.21
CA GLY A 299 -0.56 4.25 21.85
C GLY A 299 -0.45 3.97 20.34
N HIS A 300 0.46 3.07 19.96
CA HIS A 300 0.75 2.79 18.55
C HIS A 300 -0.37 2.03 17.80
N ASN A 301 -1.11 1.18 18.51
CA ASN A 301 -1.97 0.14 17.93
C ASN A 301 -3.44 0.26 18.34
N ASP A 302 -3.83 1.35 19.00
CA ASP A 302 -5.19 1.55 19.53
C ASP A 302 -5.86 2.84 19.03
N ILE A 303 -5.18 3.66 18.21
CA ILE A 303 -5.71 4.92 17.67
C ILE A 303 -7.07 4.71 16.98
N GLU A 304 -7.23 3.62 16.23
CA GLU A 304 -8.46 3.31 15.50
C GLU A 304 -9.65 2.99 16.41
N LEU A 305 -9.41 2.75 17.71
CA LEU A 305 -10.46 2.54 18.71
C LEU A 305 -11.08 3.86 19.19
N TYR A 306 -10.40 4.99 18.98
CA TYR A 306 -10.88 6.32 19.36
C TYR A 306 -11.79 6.90 18.26
N SER A 307 -12.97 7.42 18.62
CA SER A 307 -13.93 7.94 17.62
C SER A 307 -13.37 9.09 16.79
N GLN A 308 -12.47 9.88 17.39
CA GLN A 308 -11.78 11.01 16.76
C GLN A 308 -11.04 10.61 15.49
N TYR A 309 -10.53 9.37 15.40
CA TYR A 309 -9.87 8.83 14.22
C TYR A 309 -10.79 8.88 12.99
N LEU A 310 -11.98 8.27 13.09
CA LEU A 310 -12.94 8.26 11.99
C LEU A 310 -13.54 9.64 11.71
N GLU A 311 -13.77 10.44 12.76
CA GLU A 311 -14.28 11.81 12.62
C GLU A 311 -13.32 12.69 11.83
N ARG A 312 -12.02 12.68 12.16
CA ARG A 312 -11.00 13.44 11.45
C ARG A 312 -10.88 13.00 9.99
N LEU A 313 -10.84 11.69 9.74
CA LEU A 313 -10.74 11.15 8.38
C LEU A 313 -11.92 11.57 7.51
N ARG A 314 -13.15 11.47 8.04
CA ARG A 314 -14.36 11.94 7.33
C ARG A 314 -14.32 13.42 7.02
N ARG A 315 -13.87 14.24 7.98
CA ARG A 315 -13.72 15.69 7.76
C ARG A 315 -12.69 15.98 6.67
N PHE A 316 -11.52 15.34 6.75
CA PHE A 316 -10.46 15.52 5.76
C PHE A 316 -10.94 15.14 4.35
N ILE A 317 -11.43 13.92 4.18
CA ILE A 317 -11.76 13.36 2.88
C ILE A 317 -13.05 13.96 2.32
N GLY A 318 -14.09 14.05 3.15
CA GLY A 318 -15.43 14.46 2.72
C GLY A 318 -15.64 15.97 2.60
N GLN A 319 -14.83 16.79 3.28
CA GLN A 319 -15.03 18.24 3.35
C GLN A 319 -13.81 19.00 2.83
N GLU A 320 -12.63 18.74 3.40
CA GLU A 320 -11.40 19.48 3.06
C GLU A 320 -10.90 19.16 1.64
N LEU A 321 -10.90 17.88 1.22
CA LEU A 321 -10.50 17.51 -0.15
C LEU A 321 -11.60 17.76 -1.18
N ALA A 322 -12.87 17.63 -0.80
CA ALA A 322 -13.99 17.86 -1.72
C ALA A 322 -14.05 19.32 -2.20
N THR A 323 -13.74 20.26 -1.31
CA THR A 323 -13.78 21.71 -1.60
C THR A 323 -12.62 22.21 -2.47
N GLN A 324 -11.46 21.54 -2.47
CA GLN A 324 -10.31 21.93 -3.30
C GLN A 324 -10.49 21.66 -4.81
N HIS A 325 -11.53 20.91 -5.18
CA HIS A 325 -11.82 20.52 -6.56
C HIS A 325 -13.16 21.07 -7.09
N THR A 326 -13.73 22.05 -6.41
CA THR A 326 -14.91 22.81 -6.89
C THR A 326 -14.46 24.19 -7.33
#